data_AF-A0A2D7BW35-F1
#
_entry.id   AF-A0A2D7BW35-F1
#
_cell.length_a   1.000
_cell.length_b   1.000
_cell.length_c   1.000
_cell.angle_alpha   90.00
_cell.angle_beta   90.00
_cell.angle_gamma   90.00
#
_symmetry.space_group_name_H-M   'P 1'
#
loop_
_entity.id
_entity.type
_entity.pdbx_description
1 polymer ?
#
loop_
_entity_poly.entity_id
_entity_poly.type
_entity_poly.pdbx_seq_one_letter_code
_entity_poly.pdbx_strand_id
1 'polypeptide(L)'
;MADTRISKIRVRQGNLADLPVLDPGELGYAKDVRRLFIGNDTKNVGTGNGVFVGFTLPLSMSKPIISTVFVDGVAQNTANYTISGTTLTFASAPTGVITVGFNSELEIRSDETLPSVISLPANGAAADTGFQIDTSLYNVVVMDYTLESSNGIRIGQLRFGTDISASTSTIADNYTETAAVGITFSVDIASANTMKLLYDDADNLITKFKYTYQLWNSN
;
A
#
# COMPACT_ATOMS: atom_id res chain seq x y z
N MET A 1 2.49 26.92 42.22
CA MET A 1 1.95 26.54 40.90
C MET A 1 2.87 25.46 40.35
N ALA A 2 2.33 24.38 39.80
CA ALA A 2 3.16 23.41 39.09
C ALA A 2 3.43 23.95 37.69
N ASP A 3 4.69 24.25 37.37
CA ASP A 3 5.07 24.70 36.04
C ASP A 3 4.96 23.51 35.09
N THR A 4 4.03 23.58 34.14
CA THR A 4 3.90 22.55 33.11
C THR A 4 5.10 22.67 32.17
N ARG A 5 6.05 21.76 32.31
CA ARG A 5 7.22 21.69 31.42
C ARG A 5 6.84 20.93 30.14
N ILE A 6 6.64 21.65 29.04
CA ILE A 6 6.37 21.07 27.73
C ILE A 6 7.71 20.73 27.05
N SER A 7 8.00 19.45 26.85
CA SER A 7 9.12 19.00 26.03
C SER A 7 8.62 18.63 24.63
N LYS A 8 9.15 19.26 23.58
CA LYS A 8 8.88 18.90 22.18
C LYS A 8 10.04 18.06 21.64
N ILE A 9 9.78 16.79 21.38
CA ILE A 9 10.73 15.93 20.65
C ILE A 9 10.41 16.06 19.16
N ARG A 10 11.42 16.41 18.35
CA ARG A 10 11.32 16.35 16.88
C ARG A 10 12.09 15.12 16.42
N VAL A 11 11.47 14.34 15.55
CA VAL A 11 12.11 13.24 14.84
C VAL A 11 12.75 13.75 13.55
N ARG A 12 13.65 12.95 12.96
CA ARG A 12 14.21 13.24 11.63
C ARG A 12 13.06 13.32 10.62
N GLN A 13 13.09 14.31 9.73
CA GLN A 13 11.99 14.53 8.80
C GLN A 13 12.44 15.24 7.53
N GLY A 14 11.85 14.86 6.38
CA GLY A 14 12.23 15.34 5.05
C GLY A 14 11.31 14.75 3.97
N ASN A 15 11.72 14.79 2.71
CA ASN A 15 11.08 13.98 1.67
C ASN A 15 11.52 12.51 1.85
N LEU A 16 10.75 11.58 1.30
CA LEU A 16 11.06 10.15 1.39
C LEU A 16 12.42 9.82 0.78
N ALA A 17 12.73 10.42 -0.38
CA ALA A 17 13.99 10.23 -1.09
C ALA A 17 15.22 10.74 -0.30
N ASP A 18 15.00 11.70 0.60
CA ASP A 18 16.05 12.34 1.40
C ASP A 18 16.19 11.71 2.79
N LEU A 19 15.36 10.72 3.13
CA LEU A 19 15.40 10.07 4.44
C LEU A 19 16.52 9.01 4.44
N PRO A 20 17.55 9.13 5.29
CA PRO A 20 18.64 8.15 5.35
C PRO A 20 18.15 6.85 6.00
N VAL A 21 18.98 5.80 5.90
CA VAL A 21 18.86 4.66 6.83
C VAL A 21 19.04 5.19 8.25
N LEU A 22 18.03 4.96 9.08
CA LEU A 22 17.93 5.42 10.46
C LEU A 22 18.67 4.45 11.38
N ASP A 23 19.12 4.96 12.54
CA ASP A 23 19.67 4.09 13.56
C ASP A 23 18.60 3.13 14.13
N PRO A 24 18.97 1.96 14.68
CA PRO A 24 18.02 1.05 15.28
C PRO A 24 17.14 1.73 16.34
N GLY A 25 15.83 1.74 16.10
CA GLY A 25 14.85 2.41 16.97
C GLY A 25 14.67 3.92 16.76
N GLU A 26 15.45 4.57 15.88
CA GLU A 26 15.25 5.96 15.51
C GLU A 26 13.98 6.08 14.63
N LEU A 27 13.14 7.07 14.94
CA LEU A 27 11.95 7.40 14.15
C LEU A 27 12.27 8.46 13.08
N GLY A 28 11.68 8.31 11.89
CA GLY A 28 11.80 9.25 10.79
C GLY A 28 10.46 9.52 10.09
N TYR A 29 10.17 10.76 9.75
CA TYR A 29 8.91 11.16 9.12
C TYR A 29 9.12 11.72 7.70
N ALA A 30 8.58 11.03 6.70
CA ALA A 30 8.59 11.49 5.32
C ALA A 30 7.36 12.37 5.05
N LYS A 31 7.57 13.66 4.78
CA LYS A 31 6.53 14.70 4.72
C LYS A 31 5.73 14.68 3.42
N ASP A 32 6.40 14.37 2.32
CA ASP A 32 5.85 14.25 0.97
C ASP A 32 4.83 13.11 0.88
N VAL A 33 5.12 11.97 1.52
CA VAL A 33 4.22 10.80 1.55
C VAL A 33 3.44 10.67 2.86
N ARG A 34 3.70 11.53 3.85
CA ARG A 34 3.08 11.54 5.19
C ARG A 34 3.19 10.20 5.95
N ARG A 35 4.32 9.50 5.84
CA ARG A 35 4.53 8.16 6.44
C ARG A 35 5.61 8.21 7.52
N LEU A 36 5.44 7.38 8.55
CA LEU A 36 6.38 7.23 9.66
C LEU A 36 7.23 5.97 9.45
N PHE A 37 8.51 6.07 9.79
CA PHE A 37 9.49 5.00 9.63
C PHE A 37 10.24 4.77 10.94
N ILE A 38 10.78 3.56 11.11
CA ILE A 38 11.69 3.18 12.18
C ILE A 38 12.93 2.50 11.60
N GLY A 39 14.11 2.83 12.13
CA GLY A 39 15.36 2.16 11.78
C GLY A 39 15.48 0.78 12.41
N ASN A 40 16.11 -0.15 11.69
CA ASN A 40 16.33 -1.52 12.16
C ASN A 40 17.82 -1.86 12.27
N ASP A 41 18.13 -2.89 13.05
CA ASP A 41 19.46 -3.49 13.05
C ASP A 41 19.83 -3.97 11.64
N THR A 42 21.10 -3.74 11.26
CA THR A 42 21.65 -4.27 10.01
C THR A 42 21.54 -5.79 9.98
N LYS A 43 21.20 -6.35 8.81
CA LYS A 43 21.17 -7.81 8.62
C LYS A 43 22.37 -8.28 7.83
N ASN A 44 23.02 -9.33 8.31
CA ASN A 44 24.04 -10.04 7.57
C ASN A 44 23.39 -10.81 6.42
N VAL A 45 23.92 -10.63 5.21
CA VAL A 45 23.43 -11.27 3.98
C VAL A 45 24.45 -12.24 3.37
N GLY A 46 25.66 -12.29 3.94
CA GLY A 46 26.70 -13.22 3.53
C GLY A 46 28.10 -12.63 3.65
N THR A 47 29.07 -13.37 3.11
CA THR A 47 30.47 -12.95 3.03
C THR A 47 30.92 -13.02 1.57
N GLY A 48 31.40 -11.90 1.04
CA GLY A 48 32.02 -11.81 -0.26
C GLY A 48 33.41 -12.45 -0.25
N ASN A 49 33.71 -13.21 -1.32
CA ASN A 49 34.99 -13.90 -1.52
C ASN A 49 35.79 -13.35 -2.71
N GLY A 50 35.39 -12.20 -3.26
CA GLY A 50 35.99 -11.62 -4.46
C GLY A 50 35.64 -12.34 -5.77
N VAL A 51 34.69 -13.28 -5.77
CA VAL A 51 34.22 -13.99 -6.98
C VAL A 51 32.71 -13.85 -7.18
N PHE A 52 31.91 -14.09 -6.15
CA PHE A 52 30.44 -13.99 -6.25
C PHE A 52 29.97 -12.54 -6.15
N VAL A 53 29.00 -12.18 -7.00
CA VAL A 53 28.39 -10.85 -7.03
C VAL A 53 26.94 -10.83 -6.54
N GLY A 54 26.28 -11.97 -6.42
CA GLY A 54 24.86 -12.09 -6.07
C GLY A 54 24.64 -12.64 -4.67
N PHE A 55 23.74 -12.01 -3.90
CA PHE A 55 23.39 -12.38 -2.53
C PHE A 55 21.87 -12.30 -2.32
N THR A 56 21.34 -13.18 -1.47
CA THR A 56 19.90 -13.24 -1.19
C THR A 56 19.58 -12.45 0.08
N LEU A 57 18.64 -11.51 -0.04
CA LEU A 57 18.08 -10.75 1.08
C LEU A 57 16.96 -11.54 1.78
N PRO A 58 16.87 -11.47 3.12
CA PRO A 58 15.75 -12.05 3.86
C PRO A 58 14.40 -11.46 3.44
N LEU A 59 13.33 -12.27 3.47
CA LEU A 59 11.96 -11.80 3.17
C LEU A 59 11.46 -10.71 4.13
N SER A 60 11.97 -10.67 5.36
CA SER A 60 11.70 -9.56 6.30
C SER A 60 12.19 -8.21 5.78
N MET A 61 13.07 -8.22 4.78
CA MET A 61 13.59 -7.08 4.04
C MET A 61 13.09 -7.04 2.59
N SER A 62 11.90 -7.59 2.29
CA SER A 62 11.37 -7.64 0.92
C SER A 62 10.66 -6.35 0.47
N LYS A 63 10.43 -5.39 1.38
CA LYS A 63 9.88 -4.05 1.07
C LYS A 63 10.58 -2.86 1.77
N PRO A 64 11.93 -2.80 1.83
CA PRO A 64 12.62 -1.66 2.39
C PRO A 64 12.47 -0.51 1.41
N ILE A 65 11.83 0.56 1.85
CA ILE A 65 11.69 1.79 1.05
C ILE A 65 13.04 2.52 1.00
N ILE A 66 13.88 2.33 2.01
CA ILE A 66 15.22 2.93 2.14
C ILE A 66 16.18 1.85 2.64
N SER A 67 17.27 1.61 1.90
CA SER A 67 18.31 0.66 2.30
C SER A 67 19.71 1.13 1.90
N THR A 68 20.70 0.75 2.72
CA THR A 68 22.12 0.97 2.48
C THR A 68 22.86 -0.34 2.67
N VAL A 69 23.69 -0.70 1.69
CA VAL A 69 24.53 -1.91 1.74
C VAL A 69 25.91 -1.55 2.29
N PHE A 70 26.44 -2.39 3.16
CA PHE A 70 27.77 -2.28 3.76
C PHE A 70 28.60 -3.51 3.42
N VAL A 71 29.90 -3.30 3.16
CA VAL A 71 30.90 -4.36 3.01
C VAL A 71 32.01 -4.09 4.01
N ASP A 72 32.26 -5.02 4.93
CA ASP A 72 33.17 -4.85 6.08
C ASP A 72 32.91 -3.54 6.86
N GLY A 73 31.63 -3.20 7.03
CA GLY A 73 31.19 -1.98 7.73
C GLY A 73 31.30 -0.70 6.90
N VAL A 74 31.80 -0.74 5.67
CA VAL A 74 31.90 0.42 4.78
C VAL A 74 30.66 0.51 3.89
N ALA A 75 29.93 1.62 3.99
CA ALA A 75 28.77 1.91 3.16
C ALA A 75 29.17 1.95 1.67
N GLN A 76 28.40 1.25 0.85
CA GLN A 76 28.61 1.19 -0.59
C GLN A 76 27.78 2.25 -1.31
N ASN A 77 28.33 2.81 -2.38
CA ASN A 77 27.58 3.71 -3.24
C ASN A 77 26.46 2.92 -3.95
N THR A 78 25.27 3.50 -4.07
CA THR A 78 24.12 2.90 -4.75
C THR A 78 24.39 2.61 -6.23
N ALA A 79 25.39 3.24 -6.86
CA ALA A 79 25.85 2.91 -8.21
C ALA A 79 26.59 1.57 -8.30
N ASN A 80 27.08 1.03 -7.18
CA ASN A 80 27.91 -0.18 -7.15
C ASN A 80 27.09 -1.46 -6.92
N TYR A 81 25.78 -1.34 -6.68
CA TYR A 81 24.91 -2.48 -6.45
C TYR A 81 23.48 -2.21 -6.90
N THR A 82 22.74 -3.27 -7.18
CA THR A 82 21.30 -3.22 -7.46
C THR A 82 20.57 -4.19 -6.55
N ILE A 83 19.40 -3.80 -6.04
CA ILE A 83 18.49 -4.68 -5.31
C ILE A 83 17.23 -4.86 -6.15
N SER A 84 16.91 -6.10 -6.51
CA SER A 84 15.67 -6.45 -7.21
C SER A 84 15.01 -7.63 -6.51
N GLY A 85 13.78 -7.41 -6.02
CA GLY A 85 13.09 -8.37 -5.15
C GLY A 85 13.95 -8.70 -3.93
N THR A 86 14.34 -9.97 -3.80
CA THR A 86 15.22 -10.47 -2.74
C THR A 86 16.67 -10.65 -3.19
N THR A 87 17.06 -10.14 -4.36
CA THR A 87 18.42 -10.34 -4.89
C THR A 87 19.20 -9.04 -4.85
N LEU A 88 20.29 -9.03 -4.08
CA LEU A 88 21.33 -8.00 -4.09
C LEU A 88 22.43 -8.42 -5.08
N THR A 89 22.76 -7.57 -6.04
CA THR A 89 23.82 -7.81 -7.03
C THR A 89 24.82 -6.67 -7.02
N PHE A 90 26.11 -6.97 -6.86
CA PHE A 90 27.20 -6.00 -6.95
C PHE A 90 27.75 -5.87 -8.37
N ALA A 91 28.21 -4.68 -8.74
CA ALA A 91 28.91 -4.44 -10.01
C ALA A 91 30.30 -5.12 -10.06
N SER A 92 30.95 -5.27 -8.90
CA SER A 92 32.22 -5.97 -8.72
C SER A 92 32.14 -6.88 -7.50
N ALA A 93 32.73 -8.07 -7.57
CA ALA A 93 32.65 -9.04 -6.49
C ALA A 93 33.25 -8.48 -5.18
N PRO A 94 32.45 -8.34 -4.10
CA PRO A 94 32.94 -7.83 -2.83
C PRO A 94 33.82 -8.87 -2.12
N THR A 95 34.71 -8.38 -1.26
CA THR A 95 35.43 -9.18 -0.28
C THR A 95 35.06 -8.65 1.09
N GLY A 96 34.62 -9.53 2.01
CA GLY A 96 34.23 -9.13 3.35
C GLY A 96 32.79 -9.46 3.74
N VAL A 97 32.42 -9.20 4.99
CA VAL A 97 31.07 -9.38 5.51
C VAL A 97 30.15 -8.35 4.90
N ILE A 98 29.02 -8.81 4.36
CA ILE A 98 28.04 -7.95 3.72
C ILE A 98 26.85 -7.81 4.68
N THR A 99 26.52 -6.56 5.01
CA THR A 99 25.34 -6.25 5.81
C THR A 99 24.47 -5.23 5.11
N VAL A 100 23.17 -5.21 5.43
CA VAL A 100 22.21 -4.26 4.86
C VAL A 100 21.44 -3.59 5.98
N GLY A 101 21.49 -2.27 6.03
CA GLY A 101 20.65 -1.43 6.89
C GLY A 101 19.38 -1.01 6.14
N PHE A 102 18.26 -0.92 6.85
CA PHE A 102 16.96 -0.62 6.24
C PHE A 102 15.97 -0.01 7.22
N ASN A 103 15.07 0.81 6.70
CA ASN A 103 13.94 1.37 7.45
C ASN A 103 12.67 0.53 7.22
N SER A 104 11.89 0.33 8.27
CA SER A 104 10.54 -0.21 8.19
C SER A 104 9.53 0.93 8.31
N GLU A 105 8.48 0.90 7.50
CA GLU A 105 7.34 1.79 7.73
C GLU A 105 6.54 1.32 8.96
N LEU A 106 6.13 2.27 9.80
CA LEU A 106 5.14 2.02 10.83
C LEU A 106 3.74 2.28 10.29
N GLU A 107 2.98 1.21 10.12
CA GLU A 107 1.56 1.28 9.82
C GLU A 107 0.77 1.53 11.11
N ILE A 108 -0.11 2.53 11.12
CA ILE A 108 -1.07 2.69 12.22
C ILE A 108 -2.22 1.74 11.92
N ARG A 109 -2.19 0.56 12.55
CA ARG A 109 -3.38 -0.28 12.65
C ARG A 109 -4.27 0.34 13.72
N SER A 110 -5.32 1.05 13.32
CA SER A 110 -6.37 1.46 14.25
C SER A 110 -7.23 0.24 14.60
N ASP A 111 -7.57 0.06 15.88
CA ASP A 111 -8.55 -0.95 16.32
C ASP A 111 -9.94 -0.72 15.70
N GLU A 112 -10.19 0.52 15.26
CA GLU A 112 -11.35 0.94 14.49
C GLU A 112 -10.89 1.32 13.08
N THR A 113 -11.30 0.55 12.08
CA THR A 113 -11.12 0.96 10.68
C THR A 113 -12.16 2.04 10.37
N LEU A 114 -11.74 3.24 9.96
CA LEU A 114 -12.64 4.32 9.59
C LEU A 114 -13.02 4.19 8.10
N PRO A 115 -14.22 3.69 7.75
CA PRO A 115 -14.60 3.54 6.36
C PRO A 115 -14.89 4.88 5.70
N SER A 116 -14.60 4.97 4.40
CA SER A 116 -15.18 6.00 3.55
C SER A 116 -16.68 5.76 3.43
N VAL A 117 -17.46 6.84 3.32
CA VAL A 117 -18.93 6.75 3.23
C VAL A 117 -19.43 7.55 2.04
N ILE A 118 -20.25 6.90 1.22
CA ILE A 118 -20.94 7.47 0.06
C ILE A 118 -22.44 7.17 0.20
N SER A 119 -23.29 8.10 -0.22
CA SER A 119 -24.72 7.84 -0.39
C SER A 119 -24.97 7.48 -1.86
N LEU A 120 -25.41 6.27 -2.13
CA LEU A 120 -25.87 5.84 -3.44
C LEU A 120 -27.33 6.30 -3.62
N PRO A 121 -27.62 7.18 -4.61
CA PRO A 121 -28.99 7.55 -4.93
C PRO A 121 -29.87 6.37 -5.37
N ALA A 122 -31.17 6.49 -5.14
CA ALA A 122 -32.15 5.53 -5.60
C ALA A 122 -32.30 5.56 -7.14
N ASN A 123 -32.70 4.43 -7.76
CA ASN A 123 -32.80 4.24 -9.23
C ASN A 123 -31.45 4.35 -9.96
N GLY A 124 -30.35 3.96 -9.32
CA GLY A 124 -29.08 3.79 -10.04
C GLY A 124 -29.25 2.82 -11.20
N ALA A 125 -28.79 3.22 -12.39
CA ALA A 125 -28.74 2.39 -13.59
C ALA A 125 -27.39 2.62 -14.25
N ALA A 126 -26.44 1.69 -14.06
CA ALA A 126 -25.01 1.86 -14.31
C ALA A 126 -24.49 3.22 -13.79
N ALA A 127 -24.97 3.64 -12.61
CA ALA A 127 -24.68 4.95 -12.04
C ALA A 127 -23.30 4.95 -11.38
N ASP A 128 -22.59 6.08 -11.47
CA ASP A 128 -21.28 6.24 -10.84
C ASP A 128 -21.44 6.27 -9.31
N THR A 129 -20.71 5.39 -8.61
CA THR A 129 -20.66 5.42 -7.14
C THR A 129 -19.86 6.62 -6.63
N GLY A 130 -19.01 7.22 -7.46
CA GLY A 130 -18.03 8.23 -7.09
C GLY A 130 -16.67 7.64 -6.69
N PHE A 131 -16.55 6.31 -6.58
CA PHE A 131 -15.25 5.66 -6.41
C PHE A 131 -14.57 5.43 -7.75
N GLN A 132 -13.33 5.90 -7.89
CA GLN A 132 -12.50 5.69 -9.06
C GLN A 132 -11.01 5.61 -8.69
N ILE A 133 -10.22 4.93 -9.52
CA ILE A 133 -8.76 4.87 -9.41
C ILE A 133 -8.08 5.25 -10.72
N ASP A 134 -6.82 5.67 -10.62
CA ASP A 134 -5.94 5.92 -11.75
C ASP A 134 -5.28 4.62 -12.21
N THR A 135 -5.64 4.15 -13.40
CA THR A 135 -5.14 2.88 -13.95
C THR A 135 -3.69 2.94 -14.43
N SER A 136 -3.06 4.11 -14.45
CA SER A 136 -1.61 4.23 -14.67
C SER A 136 -0.80 3.80 -13.44
N LEU A 137 -1.40 3.84 -12.25
CA LEU A 137 -0.74 3.50 -10.99
C LEU A 137 -1.17 2.14 -10.46
N TYR A 138 -2.46 1.82 -10.52
CA TYR A 138 -3.06 0.61 -9.93
C TYR A 138 -4.13 0.06 -10.84
N ASN A 139 -4.23 -1.26 -10.98
CA ASN A 139 -5.25 -1.89 -11.82
C ASN A 139 -6.07 -2.95 -11.08
N VAL A 140 -5.85 -3.13 -9.77
CA VAL A 140 -6.61 -4.06 -8.93
C VAL A 140 -7.05 -3.38 -7.64
N VAL A 141 -8.29 -3.66 -7.24
CA VAL A 141 -8.93 -3.21 -6.01
C VAL A 141 -9.48 -4.42 -5.23
N VAL A 142 -9.17 -4.49 -3.95
CA VAL A 142 -9.91 -5.31 -2.97
C VAL A 142 -10.55 -4.38 -1.98
N MET A 143 -11.87 -4.48 -1.84
CA MET A 143 -12.67 -3.54 -1.07
C MET A 143 -13.61 -4.28 -0.13
N ASP A 144 -13.46 -4.08 1.17
CA ASP A 144 -14.42 -4.54 2.17
C ASP A 144 -15.49 -3.46 2.35
N TYR A 145 -16.76 -3.86 2.40
CA TYR A 145 -17.85 -2.91 2.40
C TYR A 145 -19.05 -3.31 3.26
N THR A 146 -19.84 -2.29 3.59
CA THR A 146 -21.19 -2.39 4.13
C THR A 146 -22.13 -1.51 3.31
N LEU A 147 -23.22 -2.09 2.81
CA LEU A 147 -24.37 -1.36 2.30
C LEU A 147 -25.47 -1.35 3.37
N GLU A 148 -26.04 -0.19 3.63
CA GLU A 148 -27.13 0.01 4.58
C GLU A 148 -28.24 0.79 3.89
N SER A 149 -29.38 0.14 3.68
CA SER A 149 -30.62 0.76 3.18
C SER A 149 -31.74 0.61 4.21
N SER A 150 -32.94 1.12 3.90
CA SER A 150 -34.11 0.86 4.74
C SER A 150 -34.57 -0.61 4.71
N ASN A 151 -34.15 -1.40 3.71
CA ASN A 151 -34.49 -2.82 3.62
C ASN A 151 -33.63 -3.67 4.56
N GLY A 152 -32.35 -3.33 4.69
CA GLY A 152 -31.42 -4.12 5.49
C GLY A 152 -29.97 -3.71 5.30
N ILE A 153 -29.10 -4.59 5.78
CA ILE A 153 -27.65 -4.43 5.72
C ILE A 153 -27.06 -5.58 4.92
N ARG A 154 -26.18 -5.25 3.98
CA ARG A 154 -25.32 -6.20 3.27
C ARG A 154 -23.87 -5.90 3.66
N ILE A 155 -23.12 -6.93 4.01
CA ILE A 155 -21.68 -6.85 4.25
C ILE A 155 -20.96 -7.79 3.31
N GLY A 156 -19.86 -7.34 2.72
CA GLY A 156 -19.18 -8.14 1.72
C GLY A 156 -17.81 -7.61 1.35
N GLN A 157 -17.23 -8.28 0.36
CA GLN A 157 -15.98 -7.89 -0.27
C GLN A 157 -16.17 -7.83 -1.78
N LEU A 158 -15.81 -6.70 -2.36
CA LEU A 158 -15.63 -6.53 -3.79
C LEU A 158 -14.19 -6.81 -4.16
N ARG A 159 -14.00 -7.55 -5.25
CA ARG A 159 -12.70 -7.68 -5.93
C ARG A 159 -12.89 -7.32 -7.37
N PHE A 160 -12.20 -6.29 -7.83
CA PHE A 160 -12.32 -5.86 -9.21
C PHE A 160 -11.01 -5.31 -9.74
N GLY A 161 -10.87 -5.34 -11.05
CA GLY A 161 -9.67 -4.90 -11.71
C GLY A 161 -9.83 -4.83 -13.22
N THR A 162 -8.80 -4.33 -13.87
CA THR A 162 -8.74 -4.20 -15.32
C THR A 162 -7.42 -4.73 -15.88
N ASP A 163 -7.53 -5.46 -16.98
CA ASP A 163 -6.41 -5.71 -17.87
C ASP A 163 -6.35 -4.57 -18.89
N ILE A 164 -5.37 -3.68 -18.69
CA ILE A 164 -5.14 -2.50 -19.52
C ILE A 164 -4.77 -2.91 -20.95
N SER A 165 -4.01 -4.00 -21.10
CA SER A 165 -3.53 -4.46 -22.42
C SER A 165 -4.66 -5.06 -23.23
N ALA A 166 -5.55 -5.83 -22.60
CA ALA A 166 -6.70 -6.44 -23.23
C ALA A 166 -7.94 -5.51 -23.28
N SER A 167 -7.91 -4.37 -22.60
CA SER A 167 -9.08 -3.48 -22.42
C SER A 167 -10.29 -4.22 -21.86
N THR A 168 -10.08 -5.06 -20.84
CA THR A 168 -11.14 -5.83 -20.17
C THR A 168 -11.18 -5.51 -18.68
N SER A 169 -12.35 -5.68 -18.05
CA SER A 169 -12.54 -5.53 -16.61
C SER A 169 -13.19 -6.78 -16.02
N THR A 170 -12.99 -6.98 -14.72
CA THR A 170 -13.64 -8.03 -13.95
C THR A 170 -14.09 -7.48 -12.60
N ILE A 171 -15.20 -8.01 -12.09
CA ILE A 171 -15.70 -7.73 -10.76
C ILE A 171 -16.32 -8.99 -10.16
N ALA A 172 -16.04 -9.21 -8.89
CA ALA A 172 -16.68 -10.21 -8.06
C ALA A 172 -17.19 -9.54 -6.79
N ASP A 173 -18.41 -9.87 -6.39
CA ASP A 173 -19.03 -9.45 -5.13
C ASP A 173 -19.38 -10.70 -4.32
N ASN A 174 -18.79 -10.82 -3.13
CA ASN A 174 -19.08 -11.90 -2.19
C ASN A 174 -19.59 -11.30 -0.89
N TYR A 175 -20.84 -11.61 -0.54
CA TYR A 175 -21.54 -10.93 0.54
C TYR A 175 -22.50 -11.83 1.31
N THR A 176 -22.90 -11.33 2.48
CA THR A 176 -24.08 -11.79 3.22
C THR A 176 -24.98 -10.60 3.51
N GLU A 177 -26.28 -10.84 3.65
CA GLU A 177 -27.24 -9.76 3.90
C GLU A 177 -28.34 -10.19 4.87
N THR A 178 -28.85 -9.21 5.63
CA THR A 178 -29.97 -9.44 6.55
C THR A 178 -31.32 -9.48 5.82
N ALA A 179 -31.39 -8.77 4.69
CA ALA A 179 -32.48 -8.73 3.73
C ALA A 179 -31.91 -8.22 2.39
N ALA A 180 -32.62 -8.44 1.28
CA ALA A 180 -32.19 -7.96 -0.02
C ALA A 180 -32.04 -6.42 0.00
N VAL A 181 -30.81 -5.95 -0.27
CA VAL A 181 -30.49 -4.51 -0.40
C VAL A 181 -30.59 -4.01 -1.85
N GLY A 182 -30.64 -4.93 -2.83
CA GLY A 182 -30.99 -4.61 -4.22
C GLY A 182 -29.89 -3.95 -5.05
N ILE A 183 -28.67 -3.79 -4.52
CA ILE A 183 -27.54 -3.20 -5.24
C ILE A 183 -26.75 -4.27 -5.99
N THR A 184 -26.43 -4.00 -7.26
CA THR A 184 -25.50 -4.80 -8.08
C THR A 184 -24.36 -3.89 -8.55
N PHE A 185 -23.11 -4.31 -8.33
CA PHE A 185 -21.94 -3.53 -8.74
C PHE A 185 -21.43 -3.92 -10.13
N SER A 186 -20.90 -2.94 -10.85
CA SER A 186 -20.20 -3.14 -12.12
C SER A 186 -19.00 -2.19 -12.23
N VAL A 187 -18.17 -2.36 -13.25
CA VAL A 187 -16.93 -1.58 -13.43
C VAL A 187 -16.91 -0.95 -14.81
N ASP A 188 -16.63 0.34 -14.86
CA ASP A 188 -16.40 1.08 -16.11
C ASP A 188 -14.92 1.42 -16.29
N ILE A 189 -14.42 1.15 -17.50
CA ILE A 189 -13.05 1.44 -17.96
C ILE A 189 -13.05 2.20 -19.29
N ALA A 190 -14.17 2.78 -19.69
CA ALA A 190 -14.28 3.50 -20.96
C ALA A 190 -13.44 4.80 -20.97
N SER A 191 -13.22 5.39 -19.80
CA SER A 191 -12.41 6.60 -19.66
C SER A 191 -10.92 6.26 -19.55
N ALA A 192 -10.09 6.93 -20.34
CA ALA A 192 -8.65 6.71 -20.34
C ALA A 192 -8.06 6.88 -18.92
N ASN A 193 -7.15 5.98 -18.57
CA ASN A 193 -6.45 5.95 -17.28
C ASN A 193 -7.38 5.89 -16.05
N THR A 194 -8.65 5.52 -16.21
CA THR A 194 -9.64 5.57 -15.14
C THR A 194 -10.42 4.27 -15.07
N MET A 195 -10.50 3.70 -13.88
CA MET A 195 -11.44 2.61 -13.57
C MET A 195 -12.41 3.09 -12.50
N LYS A 196 -13.70 2.99 -12.79
CA LYS A 196 -14.79 3.44 -11.93
C LYS A 196 -15.62 2.28 -11.41
N LEU A 197 -16.09 2.37 -10.18
CA LEU A 197 -17.10 1.47 -9.65
C LEU A 197 -18.48 2.06 -9.92
N LEU A 198 -19.34 1.29 -10.58
CA LEU A 198 -20.71 1.62 -10.89
C LEU A 198 -21.67 0.75 -10.08
N TYR A 199 -22.95 1.16 -10.04
CA TYR A 199 -24.00 0.37 -9.42
C TYR A 199 -25.34 0.47 -10.15
N ASP A 200 -26.11 -0.61 -10.05
CA ASP A 200 -27.54 -0.69 -10.38
C ASP A 200 -28.34 -0.90 -9.09
N ASP A 201 -29.48 -0.21 -8.97
CA ASP A 201 -30.38 -0.29 -7.82
C ASP A 201 -31.74 -0.85 -8.23
N ALA A 202 -31.97 -2.12 -7.86
CA ALA A 202 -33.21 -2.84 -8.15
C ALA A 202 -34.34 -2.48 -7.18
N ASP A 203 -34.02 -2.03 -5.97
CA ASP A 203 -35.00 -1.78 -4.90
C ASP A 203 -35.48 -0.33 -4.88
N ASN A 204 -34.85 0.57 -5.65
CA ASN A 204 -35.18 1.98 -5.73
C ASN A 204 -35.10 2.66 -4.35
N LEU A 205 -34.00 2.43 -3.64
CA LEU A 205 -33.78 2.95 -2.30
C LEU A 205 -32.41 3.61 -2.18
N ILE A 206 -32.39 4.71 -1.44
CA ILE A 206 -31.13 5.34 -1.05
C ILE A 206 -30.36 4.37 -0.16
N THR A 207 -29.13 4.08 -0.55
CA THR A 207 -28.28 3.12 0.16
C THR A 207 -26.98 3.78 0.57
N LYS A 208 -26.62 3.69 1.85
CA LYS A 208 -25.32 4.14 2.34
C LYS A 208 -24.28 3.07 2.03
N PHE A 209 -23.26 3.44 1.29
CA PHE A 209 -22.12 2.60 0.95
C PHE A 209 -20.91 3.01 1.77
N LYS A 210 -20.52 2.13 2.70
CA LYS A 210 -19.34 2.30 3.57
C LYS A 210 -18.28 1.32 3.11
N TYR A 211 -17.04 1.75 2.91
CA TYR A 211 -16.00 0.86 2.42
C TYR A 211 -14.58 1.24 2.85
N THR A 212 -13.71 0.23 2.84
CA THR A 212 -12.24 0.36 2.88
C THR A 212 -11.65 -0.41 1.70
N TYR A 213 -10.45 -0.06 1.27
CA TYR A 213 -9.87 -0.68 0.09
C TYR A 213 -8.36 -0.78 0.14
N GLN A 214 -7.84 -1.75 -0.61
CA GLN A 214 -6.44 -1.93 -0.93
C GLN A 214 -6.27 -1.87 -2.44
N LEU A 215 -5.19 -1.23 -2.87
CA LEU A 215 -4.82 -1.09 -4.28
C LEU A 215 -3.48 -1.75 -4.53
N TRP A 216 -3.33 -2.35 -5.70
CA TRP A 216 -2.01 -2.72 -6.22
C TRP A 216 -2.02 -2.72 -7.75
N ASN A 217 -0.81 -2.80 -8.30
CA ASN A 217 -0.58 -2.99 -9.72
C ASN A 217 -0.18 -4.46 -9.95
N SER A 218 -0.86 -5.13 -10.87
CA SER A 218 -0.53 -6.50 -11.31
C SER A 218 0.30 -6.54 -12.59
N ASN A 219 0.51 -5.38 -13.23
CA ASN A 219 1.32 -5.25 -14.44
C ASN A 219 2.76 -4.89 -14.10
#